data_AF-A0A7Z9W721-F1
#
_entry.id   AF-A0A7Z9W721-F1
#
_cell.length_a   1.000
_cell.length_b   1.000
_cell.length_c   1.000
_cell.angle_alpha   90.00
_cell.angle_beta   90.00
_cell.angle_gamma   90.00
#
_symmetry.space_group_name_H-M   'P 1'
#
loop_
_entity.id
_entity.type
_entity.pdbx_description
1 polymer ?
#
loop_
_entity_poly.entity_id
_entity_poly.type
_entity_poly.pdbx_seq_one_letter_code
_entity_poly.pdbx_strand_id
1 'polypeptide(L)'
;MIKQQWILLFAAGIIFSGCTNDATLRKKADELAHKHIITDGHVDIPYRLARKMEDISVRTQGGDFDFVRAKKGGLDAPFMSIYVPSSYQETGGAKSKADSLIDLVENLAGDHPDKFAVATSPAEVEK
;
A
#
# COMPACT_ATOMS: atom_id res chain seq x y z
N MET A 1 40.64 -39.17 38.24
CA MET A 1 39.24 -38.72 37.98
C MET A 1 39.23 -37.37 37.27
N ILE A 2 39.82 -37.25 36.07
CA ILE A 2 39.93 -35.95 35.37
C ILE A 2 39.81 -36.20 33.86
N LYS A 3 38.62 -36.53 33.36
CA LYS A 3 38.34 -36.64 31.91
C LYS A 3 36.87 -36.38 31.57
N GLN A 4 36.18 -35.40 32.16
CA GLN A 4 34.83 -35.01 31.70
C GLN A 4 34.51 -33.56 32.10
N GLN A 5 35.15 -32.55 31.49
CA GLN A 5 34.68 -31.16 31.70
C GLN A 5 34.99 -30.16 30.58
N TRP A 6 35.54 -30.59 29.43
CA TRP A 6 36.01 -29.67 28.38
C TRP A 6 35.19 -29.73 27.08
N ILE A 7 33.94 -30.21 27.11
CA ILE A 7 33.10 -30.33 25.90
C ILE A 7 32.00 -29.25 25.83
N LEU A 8 31.79 -28.43 26.87
CA LEU A 8 30.64 -27.52 26.93
C LEU A 8 30.89 -26.05 26.56
N LEU A 9 32.04 -25.70 25.96
CA LEU A 9 32.40 -24.30 25.70
C LEU A 9 32.61 -23.91 24.22
N PHE A 10 32.19 -24.74 23.27
CA PHE A 10 32.40 -24.48 21.83
C PHE A 10 31.14 -24.47 20.96
N ALA A 11 29.94 -24.34 21.55
CA ALA A 11 28.67 -24.37 20.82
C ALA A 11 27.83 -23.08 20.91
N ALA A 12 28.40 -21.94 21.31
CA ALA A 12 27.67 -20.68 21.45
C ALA A 12 28.04 -19.58 20.43
N GLY A 13 28.89 -19.89 19.44
CA GLY A 13 29.57 -18.85 18.64
C GLY A 13 29.06 -18.57 17.23
N ILE A 14 28.03 -19.25 16.70
CA ILE A 14 27.68 -19.14 15.27
C ILE A 14 26.16 -19.02 15.06
N ILE A 15 25.54 -17.97 15.60
CA ILE A 15 24.19 -17.55 15.17
C ILE A 15 24.13 -16.00 15.11
N PHE A 16 25.04 -15.35 14.37
CA PHE A 16 24.99 -13.89 14.18
C PHE A 16 25.14 -13.40 12.72
N SER A 17 25.43 -14.28 11.75
CA SER A 17 25.64 -13.83 10.36
C SER A 17 24.37 -13.66 9.51
N GLY A 18 23.20 -14.10 9.98
CA GLY A 18 21.94 -14.00 9.21
C GLY A 18 21.23 -12.66 9.29
N CYS A 19 21.19 -12.04 10.47
CA CYS A 19 20.38 -10.83 10.71
C CYS A 19 20.92 -9.57 10.04
N THR A 20 22.23 -9.49 9.78
CA THR A 20 22.85 -8.32 9.14
C THR A 20 22.44 -8.16 7.67
N ASN A 21 22.15 -9.26 6.97
CA ASN A 21 21.74 -9.21 5.57
C ASN A 21 20.31 -8.68 5.42
N ASP A 22 19.35 -9.18 6.20
CA ASP A 22 17.95 -8.78 6.11
C ASP A 22 17.73 -7.30 6.46
N ALA A 23 18.38 -6.80 7.51
CA ALA A 23 18.29 -5.38 7.86
C ALA A 23 18.87 -4.48 6.76
N THR A 24 19.99 -4.90 6.16
CA THR A 24 20.63 -4.18 5.04
C THR A 24 19.75 -4.22 3.79
N LEU A 25 19.20 -5.38 3.44
CA LEU A 25 18.28 -5.54 2.32
C LEU A 25 16.99 -4.75 2.52
N ARG A 26 16.45 -4.71 3.74
CA ARG A 26 15.26 -3.93 4.07
C ARG A 26 15.52 -2.44 3.92
N LYS A 27 16.68 -1.95 4.37
CA LYS A 27 17.10 -0.56 4.17
C LYS A 27 17.22 -0.24 2.68
N LYS A 28 17.87 -1.11 1.90
CA LYS A 28 17.99 -0.95 0.45
C LYS A 28 16.63 -0.96 -0.25
N ALA A 29 15.71 -1.82 0.16
CA ALA A 29 14.36 -1.87 -0.39
C ALA A 29 13.58 -0.58 -0.09
N ASP A 30 13.67 -0.07 1.14
CA ASP A 30 13.08 1.21 1.55
C ASP A 30 13.66 2.39 0.73
N GLU A 31 14.99 2.43 0.57
CA GLU A 31 15.65 3.43 -0.28
C GLU A 31 15.17 3.37 -1.73
N LEU A 32 15.02 2.17 -2.32
CA LEU A 32 14.53 2.01 -3.69
C LEU A 32 13.05 2.40 -3.82
N ALA A 33 12.22 2.02 -2.85
CA ALA A 33 10.80 2.32 -2.86
C ALA A 33 10.51 3.82 -2.79
N HIS A 34 11.36 4.59 -2.12
CA HIS A 34 11.23 6.05 -2.06
C HIS A 34 12.02 6.79 -3.15
N LYS A 35 12.86 6.08 -3.93
CA LYS A 35 13.64 6.66 -5.04
C LYS A 35 12.90 6.61 -6.37
N HIS A 36 12.05 5.61 -6.56
CA HIS A 36 11.38 5.34 -7.82
C HIS A 36 9.87 5.48 -7.67
N ILE A 37 9.19 5.89 -8.74
CA ILE A 37 7.74 5.92 -8.78
C ILE A 37 7.22 4.48 -8.68
N ILE A 38 6.44 4.19 -7.65
CA ILE A 38 5.71 2.93 -7.53
C ILE A 38 4.26 3.15 -7.94
N THR A 39 3.80 2.30 -8.86
CA THR A 39 2.41 2.20 -9.27
C THR A 39 1.83 0.85 -8.83
N ASP A 40 0.61 0.87 -8.32
CA ASP A 40 -0.22 -0.31 -8.12
C ASP A 40 -1.33 -0.28 -9.19
N GLY A 41 -1.46 -1.36 -9.96
CA GLY A 41 -2.42 -1.44 -11.06
C GLY A 41 -3.87 -1.61 -10.62
N HIS A 42 -4.16 -1.89 -9.34
CA HIS A 42 -5.53 -2.13 -8.89
C HIS A 42 -5.73 -1.93 -7.38
N VAL A 43 -6.36 -0.83 -6.99
CA VAL A 43 -6.70 -0.53 -5.59
C VAL A 43 -8.21 -0.32 -5.42
N ASP A 44 -8.84 -1.18 -4.61
CA ASP A 44 -10.31 -1.20 -4.38
C ASP A 44 -10.80 -0.18 -3.33
N ILE A 45 -10.14 0.97 -3.24
CA ILE A 45 -10.55 2.06 -2.34
C ILE A 45 -11.96 2.58 -2.65
N PRO A 46 -12.33 2.88 -3.92
CA PRO A 46 -13.65 3.42 -4.20
C PRO A 46 -14.77 2.47 -3.74
N TYR A 47 -14.62 1.17 -4.00
CA TYR A 47 -15.60 0.17 -3.58
C TYR A 47 -15.66 0.03 -2.05
N ARG A 48 -14.51 0.04 -1.35
CA ARG A 48 -14.46 0.04 0.12
C ARG A 48 -15.21 1.24 0.71
N LEU A 49 -14.89 2.44 0.24
CA LEU A 49 -15.47 3.69 0.75
C LEU A 49 -16.96 3.81 0.45
N ALA A 50 -17.41 3.30 -0.70
CA ALA A 50 -18.83 3.22 -1.02
C ALA A 50 -19.63 2.30 -0.08
N ARG A 51 -18.98 1.30 0.54
CA ARG A 51 -19.63 0.40 1.53
C ARG A 51 -19.56 0.94 2.95
N LYS A 52 -18.46 1.62 3.28
CA LYS A 52 -18.23 2.23 4.58
C LYS A 52 -17.32 3.43 4.39
N MET A 53 -17.90 4.63 4.49
CA MET A 53 -17.14 5.86 4.32
C MET A 53 -16.16 6.04 5.48
N GLU A 54 -14.91 6.33 5.16
CA GLU A 54 -13.81 6.55 6.09
C GLU A 54 -12.88 7.63 5.51
N ASP A 55 -12.32 8.47 6.37
CA ASP A 55 -11.28 9.42 5.96
C ASP A 55 -9.95 8.67 5.75
N ILE A 56 -9.56 8.51 4.49
CA ILE A 56 -8.31 7.85 4.10
C ILE A 56 -7.14 8.82 3.91
N SER A 57 -7.36 10.13 4.13
CA SER A 57 -6.32 11.14 4.18
C SER A 57 -5.47 11.03 5.45
N VAL A 58 -5.93 10.22 6.42
CA VAL A 58 -5.27 9.89 7.68
C VAL A 58 -5.16 8.37 7.84
N ARG A 59 -4.47 7.91 8.89
CA ARG A 59 -4.35 6.48 9.19
C ARG A 59 -5.72 5.92 9.59
N THR A 60 -6.24 4.98 8.81
CA THR A 60 -7.49 4.28 9.16
C THR A 60 -7.25 3.11 10.10
N GLN A 61 -8.28 2.70 10.86
CA GLN A 61 -8.20 1.56 11.77
C GLN A 61 -7.92 0.23 11.05
N GLY A 62 -8.49 0.07 9.85
CA GLY A 62 -8.35 -1.13 9.02
C GLY A 62 -8.01 -0.81 7.56
N GLY A 63 -8.18 -1.81 6.69
CA GLY A 63 -7.86 -1.73 5.26
C GLY A 63 -6.35 -1.76 4.98
N ASP A 64 -6.02 -1.88 3.69
CA ASP A 64 -4.63 -2.00 3.24
C ASP A 64 -4.08 -0.68 2.69
N PHE A 65 -4.96 0.27 2.36
CA PHE A 65 -4.61 1.58 1.85
C PHE A 65 -5.17 2.71 2.71
N ASP A 66 -4.31 3.65 3.04
CA ASP A 66 -4.59 5.03 3.43
C ASP A 66 -3.37 5.88 3.08
N PHE A 67 -3.51 7.20 3.08
CA PHE A 67 -2.42 8.12 2.75
C PHE A 67 -1.15 7.85 3.56
N VAL A 68 -1.29 7.62 4.87
CA VAL A 68 -0.15 7.40 5.76
C VAL A 68 0.55 6.07 5.46
N ARG A 69 -0.19 5.01 5.10
CA ARG A 69 0.39 3.73 4.64
C ARG A 69 1.08 3.89 3.29
N ALA A 70 0.43 4.54 2.33
CA ALA A 70 0.96 4.74 0.99
C ALA A 70 2.29 5.52 1.03
N LYS A 71 2.32 6.67 1.73
CA LYS A 71 3.54 7.46 1.89
C LYS A 71 4.64 6.71 2.65
N LYS A 72 4.30 5.93 3.69
CA LYS A 72 5.28 5.12 4.43
C LYS A 72 5.86 3.98 3.57
N GLY A 73 5.08 3.45 2.63
CA GLY A 73 5.48 2.35 1.76
C GLY A 73 6.15 2.78 0.45
N GLY A 74 6.17 4.08 0.13
CA GLY A 74 6.67 4.60 -1.14
C GLY A 74 5.71 4.41 -2.32
N LEU A 75 4.40 4.23 -2.10
CA LEU A 75 3.42 4.14 -3.18
C LEU A 75 3.01 5.54 -3.66
N ASP A 76 3.16 5.79 -4.96
CA ASP A 76 2.92 7.12 -5.56
C ASP A 76 1.64 7.18 -6.40
N ALA A 77 1.44 6.21 -7.30
CA ALA A 77 0.39 6.27 -8.32
C ALA A 77 -0.46 4.99 -8.40
N PRO A 78 -1.33 4.74 -7.39
CA PRO A 78 -2.28 3.65 -7.46
C PRO A 78 -3.41 3.92 -8.46
N PHE A 79 -3.78 2.91 -9.25
CA PHE A 79 -4.98 2.94 -10.08
C PHE A 79 -6.20 2.58 -9.23
N MET A 80 -7.08 3.57 -9.01
CA MET A 80 -8.31 3.40 -8.24
C MET A 80 -9.35 2.63 -9.07
N SER A 81 -9.73 1.46 -8.59
CA SER A 81 -10.66 0.56 -9.29
C SER A 81 -12.10 1.08 -9.23
N ILE A 82 -12.68 1.35 -10.41
CA ILE A 82 -14.12 1.62 -10.58
C ILE A 82 -14.84 0.28 -10.76
N TYR A 83 -14.87 -0.50 -9.68
CA TYR A 83 -15.49 -1.83 -9.68
C TYR A 83 -17.03 -1.76 -9.55
N VAL A 84 -17.72 -2.33 -10.53
CA VAL A 84 -19.18 -2.50 -10.53
C VAL A 84 -19.51 -4.00 -10.37
N PRO A 85 -20.24 -4.42 -9.32
CA PRO A 85 -20.64 -5.81 -9.16
C PRO A 85 -21.48 -6.33 -10.34
N SER A 86 -21.29 -7.60 -10.71
CA SER A 86 -22.00 -8.23 -11.84
C SER A 86 -23.52 -8.28 -11.68
N SER A 87 -24.04 -8.23 -10.45
CA SER A 87 -25.48 -8.16 -10.19
C SER A 87 -26.17 -6.98 -10.88
N TYR A 88 -25.45 -5.88 -11.14
CA TYR A 88 -25.97 -4.72 -11.88
C TYR A 88 -26.28 -5.01 -13.34
N GLN A 89 -25.80 -6.12 -13.90
CA GLN A 89 -26.21 -6.58 -15.22
C GLN A 89 -27.68 -7.00 -15.23
N GLU A 90 -28.17 -7.59 -14.14
CA GLU A 90 -29.55 -8.06 -14.01
C GLU A 90 -30.45 -6.95 -13.47
N THR A 91 -30.00 -6.23 -12.44
CA THR A 91 -30.82 -5.20 -11.77
C THR A 91 -30.82 -3.86 -12.50
N GLY A 92 -29.90 -3.67 -13.46
CA GLY A 92 -29.63 -2.38 -14.06
C GLY A 92 -28.91 -1.42 -13.10
N GLY A 93 -28.59 -0.21 -13.59
CA GLY A 93 -27.93 0.84 -12.81
C GLY A 93 -26.40 0.83 -12.82
N ALA A 94 -25.77 -0.06 -13.59
CA ALA A 94 -24.31 -0.21 -13.65
C ALA A 94 -23.58 1.12 -13.93
N LYS A 95 -24.10 1.92 -14.86
CA LYS A 95 -23.57 3.26 -15.18
C LYS A 95 -23.60 4.19 -13.97
N SER A 96 -24.76 4.32 -13.31
CA SER A 96 -24.91 5.18 -12.13
C SER A 96 -23.96 4.75 -11.01
N LYS A 97 -23.77 3.43 -10.82
CA LYS A 97 -22.79 2.91 -9.87
C LYS A 97 -21.36 3.30 -10.25
N ALA A 98 -20.97 3.14 -11.51
CA ALA A 98 -19.65 3.55 -11.98
C ALA A 98 -19.41 5.05 -11.80
N ASP A 99 -20.36 5.89 -12.24
CA ASP A 99 -20.30 7.35 -12.12
C ASP A 99 -20.10 7.74 -10.63
N SER A 100 -20.87 7.17 -9.70
CA SER A 100 -20.72 7.49 -8.27
C SER A 100 -19.35 7.12 -7.67
N LEU A 101 -18.68 6.11 -8.23
CA LEU A 101 -17.34 5.71 -7.79
C LEU A 101 -16.26 6.63 -8.40
N ILE A 102 -16.48 7.12 -9.62
CA ILE A 102 -15.63 8.14 -10.25
C ILE A 102 -15.73 9.43 -9.45
N ASP A 103 -16.94 9.90 -9.16
CA ASP A 103 -17.19 11.09 -8.34
C ASP A 103 -16.50 10.98 -6.98
N LEU A 104 -16.51 9.78 -6.36
CA LEU A 104 -15.82 9.54 -5.09
C LEU A 104 -14.31 9.77 -5.20
N VAL A 105 -13.67 9.28 -6.26
CA VAL A 105 -12.23 9.48 -6.51
C VAL A 105 -11.91 10.95 -6.77
N GLU A 106 -12.71 11.62 -7.58
CA GLU A 106 -12.54 13.04 -7.89
C GLU A 106 -12.71 13.91 -6.63
N ASN A 107 -13.74 13.63 -5.83
CA ASN A 107 -13.99 14.33 -4.57
C ASN A 107 -12.87 14.08 -3.55
N LEU A 108 -12.32 12.86 -3.46
CA LEU A 108 -11.17 12.59 -2.59
C LEU A 108 -9.97 13.49 -2.91
N ALA A 109 -9.68 13.70 -4.20
CA ALA A 109 -8.62 14.61 -4.64
C ALA A 109 -8.99 16.08 -4.40
N GLY A 110 -10.25 16.45 -4.62
CA GLY A 110 -10.75 17.81 -4.37
C GLY A 110 -10.77 18.21 -2.90
N ASP A 111 -11.10 17.28 -2.00
CA ASP A 111 -11.20 17.51 -0.56
C ASP A 111 -9.83 17.54 0.13
N HIS A 112 -8.82 16.89 -0.46
CA HIS A 112 -7.46 16.80 0.08
C HIS A 112 -6.39 17.04 -1.01
N PRO A 113 -6.38 18.24 -1.64
CA PRO A 113 -5.50 18.54 -2.77
C PRO A 113 -4.01 18.62 -2.39
N ASP A 114 -3.71 18.70 -1.09
CA ASP A 114 -2.35 18.61 -0.54
C ASP A 114 -1.83 17.17 -0.42
N LYS A 115 -2.70 16.17 -0.62
CA LYS A 115 -2.39 14.74 -0.41
C LYS A 115 -2.68 13.87 -1.62
N PHE A 116 -3.74 14.19 -2.36
CA PHE A 116 -4.20 13.39 -3.50
C PHE A 116 -4.39 14.26 -4.73
N ALA A 117 -4.14 13.68 -5.89
CA ALA A 117 -4.42 14.26 -7.19
C ALA A 117 -4.86 13.15 -8.15
N VAL A 118 -5.72 13.49 -9.12
CA VAL A 118 -6.04 12.60 -10.24
C VAL A 118 -5.03 12.85 -11.34
N ALA A 119 -4.27 11.82 -11.70
CA ALA A 119 -3.35 11.85 -12.83
C ALA A 119 -3.90 10.97 -13.98
N THR A 120 -3.90 11.51 -15.19
CA THR A 120 -4.41 10.88 -16.42
C THR A 120 -3.31 10.55 -17.42
N SER A 121 -2.06 10.87 -17.09
CA SER A 121 -0.89 10.54 -17.91
C SER A 121 0.36 10.32 -17.05
N PRO A 122 1.38 9.59 -17.56
CA PRO A 122 2.66 9.45 -16.86
C PRO A 122 3.31 10.80 -16.53
N ALA A 123 3.20 11.78 -17.45
CA ALA A 123 3.74 13.12 -17.24
C ALA A 123 3.06 13.89 -16.09
N GLU A 124 1.84 13.51 -15.69
CA GLU A 124 1.19 14.08 -14.50
C GLU A 124 1.62 13.37 -13.21
N VAL A 125 1.98 12.10 -13.28
CA VAL A 125 2.54 11.35 -12.13
C VAL A 125 3.96 11.82 -11.79
N GLU A 126 4.73 12.27 -12.77
CA GLU A 126 6.11 12.74 -12.59
C GLU A 126 6.23 14.17 -12.00
N LYS A 127 5.12 14.88 -11.76
CA LYS A 127 5.11 16.26 -11.23
C LYS A 127 5.20 16.31 -9.71
#